data_AF-A0A2N1SWT3-F1
#
_entry.id   AF-A0A2N1SWT3-F1
#
_cell.length_a   1.000
_cell.length_b   1.000
_cell.length_c   1.000
_cell.angle_alpha   90.00
_cell.angle_beta   90.00
_cell.angle_gamma   90.00
#
_symmetry.space_group_name_H-M   'P 1'
#
loop_
_entity.id
_entity.type
_entity.pdbx_description
1 polymer ?
#
loop_
_entity_poly.entity_id
_entity_poly.type
_entity_poly.pdbx_seq_one_letter_code
_entity_poly.pdbx_strand_id
1 'polypeptide(L)'
;MGEVALSNTMLGTSVANFYDAKNHFLRSNDRIAEVVIGVINKDNIEYKVVGSGEDYDQALLNSLDRMNEMETANTKSLARIKMSESAYVSFTKLEDYKPKIAPNRDFNEIPKYIEDIFMGDNEMMPDTYANTLNEPDWQLNLSNLLANYLSQYTDGKKLKKDLKINSLKHLTPEQAVKLSTVFVQKLSKYSNDDVARPYPTRADISTTTKLLQEGILNKNNEQWTGNGICRNVASNVKSVFESLKYTQDEFSMLNNTYCEFNVGMDGSGYEDSRKAAGHSDNLTNIDRTRGGHAWNSFITIDSKGSASVAICDMTWALDNEQNSPDYTESRSISNAIQLFEQSQDKDEAFEDLTLYADKAVKHSYLDRERSNMASSRNSREFITTEYLEVARKQLNKNSEILEMPLSVLRCAKDMSDKLNSQEIETLFYLNKISNSDQQHQIIKIITENCESTKTIANSIAHKAERLIYTNDELQLLAYKAIENSTLSIENLANQNGNFRFRLRELCPEQLPPFNPENPADQLEINYLSAKNNIHTTSYNETIRYHKSHLKRIINNDIIYNKTITDISDYDLVKYFSKIKDIFSSKN
;
A
#
# COMPACT_ATOMS: atom_id res chain seq x y z
N MET A 1 -25.60 28.08 -43.22
CA MET A 1 -24.99 27.30 -42.12
C MET A 1 -25.95 26.18 -41.77
N GLY A 2 -25.52 24.94 -41.94
CA GLY A 2 -26.26 23.77 -41.46
C GLY A 2 -25.72 23.32 -40.12
N GLU A 3 -26.60 22.94 -39.20
CA GLU A 3 -26.25 22.28 -37.94
C GLU A 3 -26.80 20.86 -37.97
N VAL A 4 -25.96 19.88 -37.61
CA VAL A 4 -26.33 18.46 -37.53
C VAL A 4 -26.03 17.96 -36.13
N ALA A 5 -26.98 17.28 -35.49
CA ALA A 5 -26.76 16.70 -34.17
C ALA A 5 -25.63 15.65 -34.23
N LEU A 6 -24.62 15.80 -33.37
CA LEU A 6 -23.47 14.89 -33.32
C LEU A 6 -23.88 13.47 -32.88
N SER A 7 -24.96 13.33 -32.10
CA SER A 7 -25.49 12.04 -31.64
C SER A 7 -25.86 11.06 -32.75
N ASN A 8 -25.98 11.53 -34.00
CA ASN A 8 -26.26 10.68 -35.17
C ASN A 8 -24.99 10.10 -35.81
N THR A 9 -23.82 10.42 -35.27
CA THR A 9 -22.52 9.88 -35.70
C THR A 9 -22.00 8.88 -34.67
N MET A 10 -21.26 7.85 -35.10
CA MET A 10 -20.69 6.85 -34.19
C MET A 10 -19.82 7.45 -33.07
N LEU A 11 -19.16 8.59 -33.34
CA LEU A 11 -18.22 9.22 -32.42
C LEU A 11 -18.81 10.36 -31.59
N GLY A 12 -19.93 10.96 -32.02
CA GLY A 12 -20.42 12.20 -31.43
C GLY A 12 -20.83 12.08 -29.97
N THR A 13 -21.39 10.94 -29.56
CA THR A 13 -21.74 10.69 -28.14
C THR A 13 -20.49 10.52 -27.28
N SER A 14 -19.49 9.80 -27.77
CA SER A 14 -18.20 9.63 -27.07
C SER A 14 -17.48 10.99 -26.92
N VAL A 15 -17.45 11.81 -27.98
CA VAL A 15 -16.91 13.18 -27.90
C VAL A 15 -17.64 14.00 -26.82
N ALA A 16 -18.98 13.97 -26.81
CA ALA A 16 -19.76 14.71 -25.83
C ALA A 16 -19.43 14.28 -24.38
N ASN A 17 -19.33 12.97 -24.15
CA ASN A 17 -19.03 12.42 -22.83
C ASN A 17 -17.60 12.75 -22.37
N PHE A 18 -16.61 12.70 -23.26
CA PHE A 18 -15.22 13.05 -22.93
C PHE A 18 -15.09 14.48 -22.40
N TYR A 19 -15.81 15.41 -23.03
CA TYR A 19 -15.79 16.83 -22.67
C TYR A 19 -16.83 17.24 -21.62
N ASP A 20 -17.56 16.30 -21.03
CA ASP A 20 -18.69 16.57 -20.12
C ASP A 20 -19.74 17.55 -20.75
N ALA A 21 -19.94 17.45 -22.07
CA ALA A 21 -20.76 18.39 -22.83
C ALA A 21 -22.25 18.14 -22.61
N LYS A 22 -23.02 19.23 -22.45
CA LYS A 22 -24.50 19.18 -22.42
C LYS A 22 -25.10 19.22 -23.81
N ASN A 23 -24.52 20.03 -24.69
CA ASN A 23 -24.92 20.16 -26.08
C ASN A 23 -23.74 19.77 -26.97
N HIS A 24 -24.01 19.19 -28.13
CA HIS A 24 -22.96 18.82 -29.07
C HIS A 24 -23.57 18.75 -30.49
N PHE A 25 -22.99 19.46 -31.45
CA PHE A 25 -23.41 19.44 -32.85
C PHE A 25 -22.22 19.65 -33.80
N LEU A 26 -22.40 19.21 -35.03
CA LEU A 26 -21.55 19.54 -36.16
C LEU A 26 -22.06 20.82 -36.81
N ARG A 27 -21.17 21.76 -37.07
CA ARG A 27 -21.46 22.97 -37.83
C ARG A 27 -20.57 23.03 -39.05
N SER A 28 -21.13 23.40 -40.19
CA SER A 28 -20.34 23.66 -41.39
C SER A 28 -20.66 25.04 -41.97
N ASN A 29 -19.60 25.74 -42.38
CA ASN A 29 -19.64 26.84 -43.32
C ASN A 29 -18.97 26.41 -44.64
N ASP A 30 -19.02 27.24 -45.68
CA ASP A 30 -18.67 26.88 -47.07
C ASP A 30 -17.24 26.33 -47.29
N ARG A 31 -16.40 26.21 -46.25
CA ARG A 31 -15.02 25.70 -46.32
C ARG A 31 -14.57 24.84 -45.14
N ILE A 32 -15.26 24.87 -44.00
CA ILE A 32 -14.80 24.22 -42.77
C ILE A 32 -16.00 23.57 -42.05
N ALA A 33 -15.80 22.32 -41.67
CA ALA A 33 -16.62 21.58 -40.73
C ALA A 33 -16.02 21.64 -39.33
N GLU A 34 -16.86 21.79 -38.32
CA GLU A 34 -16.47 21.97 -36.92
C GLU A 34 -17.28 21.04 -36.01
N VAL A 35 -16.59 20.42 -35.05
CA VAL A 35 -17.20 19.71 -33.92
C VAL A 35 -17.34 20.72 -32.79
N VAL A 36 -18.59 21.06 -32.44
CA VAL A 36 -18.90 22.06 -31.42
C VAL A 36 -19.55 21.38 -30.22
N ILE A 37 -19.01 21.64 -29.03
CA ILE A 37 -19.57 21.19 -27.75
C ILE A 37 -20.02 22.40 -26.92
N GLY A 38 -21.07 22.22 -26.14
CA GLY A 38 -21.56 23.17 -25.16
C GLY A 38 -21.28 22.66 -23.75
N VAL A 39 -20.39 23.34 -23.03
CA VAL A 39 -20.02 23.00 -21.65
C VAL A 39 -20.70 23.98 -20.70
N ILE A 40 -21.24 23.50 -19.58
CA ILE A 40 -21.80 24.41 -18.57
C ILE A 40 -20.68 25.10 -17.81
N ASN A 41 -20.77 26.42 -17.77
CA ASN A 41 -20.00 27.27 -16.89
C ASN A 41 -20.96 28.09 -16.01
N LYS A 42 -21.07 27.69 -14.74
CA LYS A 42 -22.08 28.19 -13.78
C LYS A 42 -23.50 27.99 -14.31
N ASP A 43 -24.09 29.03 -14.91
CA ASP A 43 -25.47 29.06 -15.41
C ASP A 43 -25.56 29.24 -16.94
N ASN A 44 -24.42 29.41 -17.63
CA ASN A 44 -24.37 29.60 -19.08
C ASN A 44 -23.73 28.40 -19.79
N ILE A 45 -24.18 28.13 -21.01
CA ILE A 45 -23.54 27.14 -21.90
C ILE A 45 -22.50 27.88 -22.74
N GLU A 46 -21.23 27.54 -22.55
CA GLU A 46 -20.12 28.02 -23.35
C GLU A 46 -19.87 27.03 -24.49
N TYR A 47 -19.97 27.50 -25.74
CA TYR A 47 -19.71 26.67 -26.91
C TYR A 47 -18.24 26.73 -27.31
N LYS A 48 -17.63 25.55 -27.50
CA LYS A 48 -16.21 25.39 -27.87
C LYS A 48 -16.09 24.50 -29.10
N VAL A 49 -15.22 24.91 -30.02
CA VAL A 49 -14.83 24.08 -31.17
C VAL A 49 -13.72 23.13 -30.72
N VAL A 50 -14.02 21.83 -30.70
CA VAL A 50 -13.09 20.80 -30.26
C VAL A 50 -12.44 20.02 -31.40
N GLY A 51 -12.96 20.16 -32.62
CA GLY A 51 -12.32 19.64 -33.83
C GLY A 51 -12.72 20.46 -35.05
N SER A 52 -11.84 20.53 -36.04
CA SER A 52 -12.10 21.25 -37.29
C SER A 52 -11.44 20.54 -38.48
N GLY A 53 -12.08 20.56 -39.64
CA GLY A 53 -11.58 19.95 -40.85
C GLY A 53 -12.29 20.46 -42.11
N GLU A 54 -11.82 20.02 -43.28
CA GLU A 54 -12.46 20.36 -44.57
C GLU A 54 -13.86 19.73 -44.69
N ASP A 55 -14.07 18.60 -44.01
CA ASP A 55 -15.35 17.91 -43.88
C ASP A 55 -15.56 17.39 -42.44
N TYR A 56 -16.74 16.80 -42.19
CA TYR A 56 -17.11 16.32 -40.86
C TYR A 56 -16.23 15.18 -40.35
N ASP A 57 -15.73 14.32 -41.25
CA ASP A 57 -14.88 13.18 -40.86
C ASP A 57 -13.52 13.68 -40.40
N GLN A 58 -12.93 14.61 -41.14
CA GLN A 58 -11.67 15.26 -40.77
C GLN A 58 -11.81 16.07 -39.47
N ALA A 59 -12.96 16.73 -39.26
CA ALA A 59 -13.24 17.44 -38.01
C ALA A 59 -13.37 16.48 -36.81
N LEU A 60 -13.96 15.31 -36.99
CA LEU A 60 -14.07 14.26 -35.97
C LEU A 60 -12.71 13.61 -35.67
N LEU A 61 -11.90 13.32 -36.69
CA LEU A 61 -10.54 12.83 -36.53
C LEU A 61 -9.67 13.84 -35.79
N ASN A 62 -9.74 15.12 -36.17
CA ASN A 62 -9.03 16.18 -35.46
C ASN A 62 -9.50 16.30 -33.99
N SER A 63 -10.80 16.09 -33.72
CA SER A 63 -11.29 16.04 -32.34
C SER A 63 -10.72 14.85 -31.57
N LEU A 64 -10.57 13.69 -32.21
CA LEU A 64 -9.94 12.51 -31.60
C LEU A 64 -8.49 12.76 -31.25
N ASP A 65 -7.70 13.32 -32.16
CA ASP A 65 -6.29 13.65 -31.93
C ASP A 65 -6.14 14.58 -30.72
N ARG A 66 -7.00 15.59 -30.61
CA ARG A 66 -7.03 16.50 -29.46
C ARG A 66 -7.44 15.80 -28.16
N MET A 67 -8.38 14.84 -28.22
CA MET A 67 -8.73 14.04 -27.03
C MET A 67 -7.55 13.17 -26.60
N ASN A 68 -6.82 12.56 -27.55
CA ASN A 68 -5.60 11.78 -27.28
C ASN A 68 -4.53 12.63 -26.59
N GLU A 69 -4.31 13.87 -27.04
CA GLU A 69 -3.38 14.81 -26.41
C GLU A 69 -3.81 15.22 -24.99
N MET A 70 -5.11 15.22 -24.72
CA MET A 70 -5.71 15.56 -23.44
C MET A 70 -5.90 14.36 -22.50
N GLU A 71 -5.53 13.15 -22.94
CA GLU A 71 -5.67 11.96 -22.11
C GLU A 71 -4.91 12.10 -20.80
N THR A 72 -5.57 11.67 -19.74
CA THR A 72 -4.93 11.60 -18.45
C THR A 72 -5.62 10.59 -17.55
N ALA A 73 -4.82 9.69 -17.00
CA ALA A 73 -5.21 8.91 -15.83
C ALA A 73 -5.22 9.76 -14.53
N ASN A 74 -4.76 11.01 -14.58
CA ASN A 74 -4.68 11.86 -13.41
C ASN A 74 -6.08 12.28 -12.94
N THR A 75 -6.35 11.93 -11.70
CA THR A 75 -7.57 12.24 -10.96
C THR A 75 -7.19 12.88 -9.64
N LYS A 76 -8.17 13.26 -8.82
CA LYS A 76 -7.88 13.75 -7.46
C LYS A 76 -7.39 12.58 -6.59
N SER A 77 -6.08 12.35 -6.64
CA SER A 77 -5.42 11.19 -6.06
C SER A 77 -5.11 11.35 -4.56
N LEU A 78 -5.22 10.25 -3.83
CA LEU A 78 -4.68 10.09 -2.48
C LEU A 78 -3.16 10.20 -2.50
N ALA A 79 -2.55 9.45 -3.40
CA ALA A 79 -1.15 9.52 -3.75
C ALA A 79 -0.95 9.13 -5.21
N ARG A 80 0.19 9.52 -5.73
CA ARG A 80 0.56 9.33 -7.12
C ARG A 80 2.00 8.86 -7.12
N ILE A 81 2.27 7.57 -7.26
CA ILE A 81 3.65 7.08 -7.26
C ILE A 81 4.25 7.30 -8.66
N LYS A 82 5.31 8.12 -8.75
CA LYS A 82 6.10 8.27 -9.97
C LYS A 82 6.68 6.93 -10.41
N MET A 83 6.61 6.61 -11.70
CA MET A 83 7.21 5.39 -12.28
C MET A 83 8.35 5.70 -13.24
N SER A 84 8.21 6.76 -14.05
CA SER A 84 9.20 7.27 -14.99
C SER A 84 8.94 8.76 -15.27
N GLU A 85 9.78 9.42 -16.07
CA GLU A 85 9.58 10.83 -16.47
C GLU A 85 8.16 11.11 -17.00
N SER A 86 7.56 10.17 -17.74
CA SER A 86 6.25 10.34 -18.38
C SER A 86 5.08 9.61 -17.72
N ALA A 87 5.34 8.70 -16.76
CA ALA A 87 4.33 7.80 -16.20
C ALA A 87 4.26 7.82 -14.67
N TYR A 88 3.05 7.62 -14.15
CA TYR A 88 2.74 7.54 -12.72
C TYR A 88 1.56 6.60 -12.46
N VAL A 89 1.39 6.17 -11.21
CA VAL A 89 0.21 5.43 -10.75
C VAL A 89 -0.49 6.20 -9.64
N SER A 90 -1.71 6.64 -9.91
CA SER A 90 -2.56 7.41 -9.00
C SER A 90 -3.56 6.52 -8.28
N PHE A 91 -3.45 6.43 -6.96
CA PHE A 91 -4.49 5.84 -6.11
C PHE A 91 -5.58 6.87 -5.85
N THR A 92 -6.81 6.58 -6.25
CA THR A 92 -7.90 7.55 -6.29
C THR A 92 -9.15 6.98 -5.63
N LYS A 93 -9.80 7.80 -4.81
CA LYS A 93 -11.08 7.43 -4.23
C LYS A 93 -12.15 7.22 -5.32
N LEU A 94 -13.06 6.28 -5.14
CA LEU A 94 -14.15 5.99 -6.07
C LEU A 94 -14.99 7.25 -6.38
N GLU A 95 -15.21 8.12 -5.38
CA GLU A 95 -15.94 9.38 -5.59
C GLU A 95 -15.22 10.32 -6.58
N ASP A 96 -13.88 10.35 -6.51
CA ASP A 96 -12.98 11.18 -7.30
C ASP A 96 -12.47 10.46 -8.58
N TYR A 97 -12.89 9.22 -8.81
CA TYR A 97 -12.46 8.40 -9.95
C TYR A 97 -13.06 8.90 -11.27
N LYS A 98 -12.31 9.77 -11.94
CA LYS A 98 -12.70 10.39 -13.21
C LYS A 98 -11.54 10.51 -14.21
N PRO A 99 -10.88 9.39 -14.58
CA PRO A 99 -9.84 9.43 -15.60
C PRO A 99 -10.46 9.85 -16.95
N LYS A 100 -9.69 10.60 -17.74
CA LYS A 100 -10.11 11.09 -19.06
C LYS A 100 -9.33 10.35 -20.13
N ILE A 101 -9.97 9.35 -20.73
CA ILE A 101 -9.39 8.53 -21.80
C ILE A 101 -10.14 8.79 -23.09
N ALA A 102 -9.40 8.98 -24.17
CA ALA A 102 -9.99 9.19 -25.48
C ALA A 102 -10.61 7.87 -25.96
N PRO A 103 -11.74 7.93 -26.68
CA PRO A 103 -12.34 6.73 -27.22
C PRO A 103 -11.44 6.17 -28.34
N ASN A 104 -11.08 4.89 -28.22
CA ASN A 104 -10.19 4.21 -29.17
C ASN A 104 -10.79 2.87 -29.58
N ARG A 105 -10.17 2.23 -30.59
CA ARG A 105 -10.50 0.87 -31.03
C ARG A 105 -9.57 -0.17 -30.42
N ASP A 106 -8.32 0.23 -30.19
CA ASP A 106 -7.24 -0.64 -29.76
C ASP A 106 -6.95 -0.48 -28.27
N PHE A 107 -6.36 -1.52 -27.69
CA PHE A 107 -5.89 -1.50 -26.30
C PHE A 107 -4.52 -0.82 -26.21
N ASN A 108 -4.33 -0.03 -25.16
CA ASN A 108 -3.02 0.43 -24.75
C ASN A 108 -2.22 -0.77 -24.21
N GLU A 109 -0.91 -0.73 -24.40
CA GLU A 109 -0.02 -1.67 -23.73
C GLU A 109 -0.15 -1.50 -22.21
N ILE A 110 -0.36 -2.60 -21.50
CA ILE A 110 -0.39 -2.61 -20.04
C ILE A 110 1.06 -2.54 -19.56
N PRO A 111 1.48 -1.50 -18.81
CA PRO A 111 2.83 -1.43 -18.30
C PRO A 111 3.10 -2.59 -17.34
N LYS A 112 4.31 -3.14 -17.41
CA LYS A 112 4.70 -4.30 -16.59
C LYS A 112 4.46 -4.11 -15.09
N TYR A 113 4.68 -2.91 -14.55
CA TYR A 113 4.42 -2.64 -13.14
C TYR A 113 2.94 -2.67 -12.75
N ILE A 114 2.03 -2.43 -13.70
CA ILE A 114 0.59 -2.63 -13.49
C ILE A 114 0.26 -4.12 -13.57
N GLU A 115 0.82 -4.81 -14.56
CA GLU A 115 0.61 -6.24 -14.76
C GLU A 115 1.06 -7.03 -13.53
N ASP A 116 2.30 -6.84 -13.08
CA ASP A 116 2.92 -7.55 -11.95
C ASP A 116 2.13 -7.34 -10.63
N ILE A 117 1.57 -6.15 -10.40
CA ILE A 117 0.94 -5.79 -9.12
C ILE A 117 -0.56 -6.07 -9.11
N PHE A 118 -1.27 -5.73 -10.19
CA PHE A 118 -2.74 -5.72 -10.20
C PHE A 118 -3.35 -6.86 -11.01
N MET A 119 -2.64 -7.39 -12.01
CA MET A 119 -3.19 -8.33 -13.00
C MET A 119 -2.54 -9.72 -12.97
N GLY A 120 -1.62 -9.96 -12.02
CA GLY A 120 -0.80 -11.17 -11.94
C GLY A 120 -1.58 -12.50 -11.93
N ASP A 121 -0.83 -13.61 -12.08
CA ASP A 121 -1.32 -14.94 -12.47
C ASP A 121 -2.71 -15.29 -11.90
N ASN A 122 -3.67 -15.37 -12.83
CA ASN A 122 -5.09 -15.65 -12.68
C ASN A 122 -5.39 -17.08 -12.17
N GLU A 123 -4.55 -17.64 -11.29
CA GLU A 123 -4.68 -19.02 -10.79
C GLU A 123 -5.95 -19.22 -9.94
N MET A 124 -6.55 -18.15 -9.41
CA MET A 124 -7.82 -18.19 -8.69
C MET A 124 -8.92 -17.43 -9.43
N MET A 125 -9.50 -18.08 -10.43
CA MET A 125 -10.79 -17.63 -10.98
C MET A 125 -11.91 -18.09 -10.03
N PRO A 126 -12.72 -17.18 -9.45
CA PRO A 126 -13.80 -17.57 -8.54
C PRO A 126 -14.90 -18.32 -9.30
N ASP A 127 -15.49 -19.34 -8.65
CA ASP A 127 -16.47 -20.25 -9.26
C ASP A 127 -17.65 -19.51 -9.93
N THR A 128 -18.21 -18.47 -9.31
CA THR A 128 -19.30 -17.69 -9.89
C THR A 128 -18.89 -17.01 -11.20
N TYR A 129 -17.69 -16.44 -11.27
CA TYR A 129 -17.18 -15.82 -12.49
C TYR A 129 -16.90 -16.88 -13.56
N ALA A 130 -16.25 -17.99 -13.18
CA ALA A 130 -16.01 -19.13 -14.06
C ALA A 130 -17.30 -19.67 -14.68
N ASN A 131 -18.34 -19.86 -13.87
CA ASN A 131 -19.64 -20.32 -14.31
C ASN A 131 -20.34 -19.30 -15.22
N THR A 132 -20.14 -18.00 -14.98
CA THR A 132 -20.65 -16.93 -15.84
C THR A 132 -19.98 -16.97 -17.22
N LEU A 133 -18.65 -17.14 -17.28
CA LEU A 133 -17.92 -17.24 -18.55
C LEU A 133 -18.34 -18.46 -19.39
N ASN A 134 -18.78 -19.53 -18.74
CA ASN A 134 -19.27 -20.74 -19.40
C ASN A 134 -20.70 -20.60 -19.97
N GLU A 135 -21.43 -19.54 -19.65
CA GLU A 135 -22.77 -19.29 -20.16
C GLU A 135 -22.69 -18.59 -21.54
N PRO A 136 -23.31 -19.15 -22.60
CA PRO A 136 -23.36 -18.49 -23.90
C PRO A 136 -23.99 -17.10 -23.82
N ASP A 137 -23.41 -16.15 -24.55
CA ASP A 137 -23.89 -14.76 -24.61
C ASP A 137 -24.04 -14.08 -23.24
N TRP A 138 -23.28 -14.51 -22.22
CA TRP A 138 -23.42 -13.99 -20.86
C TRP A 138 -23.27 -12.47 -20.79
N GLN A 139 -22.38 -11.88 -21.61
CA GLN A 139 -22.20 -10.42 -21.67
C GLN A 139 -23.48 -9.72 -22.15
N LEU A 140 -24.13 -10.25 -23.20
CA LEU A 140 -25.35 -9.68 -23.75
C LEU A 140 -26.53 -9.88 -22.79
N ASN A 141 -26.64 -11.06 -22.18
CA ASN A 141 -27.69 -11.38 -21.21
C ASN A 141 -27.60 -10.47 -19.97
N LEU A 142 -26.40 -10.25 -19.45
CA LEU A 142 -26.15 -9.38 -18.30
C LEU A 142 -26.39 -7.91 -18.63
N SER A 143 -25.97 -7.46 -19.82
CA SER A 143 -26.25 -6.10 -20.31
C SER A 143 -27.75 -5.85 -20.46
N ASN A 144 -28.49 -6.82 -21.00
CA ASN A 144 -29.95 -6.74 -21.12
C ASN A 144 -30.63 -6.67 -19.75
N LEU A 145 -30.18 -7.47 -18.78
CA LEU A 145 -30.66 -7.41 -17.40
C LEU A 145 -30.46 -6.02 -16.80
N LEU A 146 -29.27 -5.45 -16.95
CA LEU A 146 -28.93 -4.10 -16.48
C LEU A 146 -29.77 -3.03 -17.19
N ALA A 147 -29.91 -3.08 -18.51
CA ALA A 147 -30.72 -2.14 -19.27
C ALA A 147 -32.21 -2.19 -18.87
N ASN A 148 -32.74 -3.39 -18.63
CA ASN A 148 -34.09 -3.58 -18.09
C ASN A 148 -34.22 -2.98 -16.69
N TYR A 149 -33.24 -3.22 -15.81
CA TYR A 149 -33.24 -2.64 -14.48
C TYR A 149 -33.28 -1.10 -14.52
N LEU A 150 -32.39 -0.48 -15.31
CA LEU A 150 -32.29 0.98 -15.44
C LEU A 150 -33.51 1.64 -16.08
N SER A 151 -34.28 0.90 -16.89
CA SER A 151 -35.45 1.42 -17.61
C SER A 151 -36.78 1.14 -16.91
N GLN A 152 -36.88 0.07 -16.13
CA GLN A 152 -38.16 -0.37 -15.55
C GLN A 152 -38.30 -0.01 -14.07
N TYR A 153 -37.20 -0.04 -13.29
CA TYR A 153 -37.25 0.09 -11.83
C TYR A 153 -36.93 1.53 -11.39
N THR A 154 -37.62 2.01 -10.36
CA THR A 154 -37.49 3.41 -9.87
C THR A 154 -36.06 3.75 -9.43
N ASP A 155 -35.43 2.85 -8.67
CA ASP A 155 -34.06 2.97 -8.22
C ASP A 155 -33.05 2.84 -9.38
N GLY A 156 -33.34 2.00 -10.37
CA GLY A 156 -32.56 1.92 -11.62
C GLY A 156 -32.62 3.22 -12.44
N LYS A 157 -33.81 3.80 -12.61
CA LYS A 157 -33.99 5.10 -13.29
C LYS A 157 -33.24 6.22 -12.56
N LYS A 158 -33.29 6.21 -11.22
CA LYS A 158 -32.54 7.15 -10.38
C LYS A 158 -31.03 6.98 -10.59
N LEU A 159 -30.52 5.76 -10.53
CA LEU A 159 -29.10 5.46 -10.77
C LEU A 159 -28.62 5.96 -12.14
N LYS A 160 -29.38 5.69 -13.21
CA LYS A 160 -29.09 6.19 -14.56
C LYS A 160 -28.99 7.71 -14.60
N LYS A 161 -29.91 8.41 -13.92
CA LYS A 161 -29.94 9.87 -13.84
C LYS A 161 -28.77 10.43 -13.03
N ASP A 162 -28.50 9.86 -11.86
CA ASP A 162 -27.46 10.32 -10.94
C ASP A 162 -26.06 10.18 -11.58
N LEU A 163 -25.82 9.10 -12.33
CA LEU A 163 -24.59 8.88 -13.11
C LEU A 163 -24.59 9.60 -14.47
N LYS A 164 -25.65 10.34 -14.81
CA LYS A 164 -25.80 11.09 -16.07
C LYS A 164 -25.60 10.23 -17.31
N ILE A 165 -26.11 9.00 -17.29
CA ILE A 165 -25.91 8.03 -18.37
C ILE A 165 -26.96 8.26 -19.47
N ASN A 166 -26.51 8.76 -20.61
CA ASN A 166 -27.36 8.98 -21.79
C ASN A 166 -27.42 7.74 -22.69
N SER A 167 -26.32 6.99 -22.79
CA SER A 167 -26.20 5.75 -23.56
C SER A 167 -25.35 4.73 -22.81
N LEU A 168 -25.77 3.46 -22.82
CA LEU A 168 -24.95 2.36 -22.28
C LEU A 168 -23.83 1.93 -23.24
N LYS A 169 -23.83 2.42 -24.48
CA LYS A 169 -22.85 2.08 -25.52
C LYS A 169 -21.64 3.02 -25.58
N HIS A 170 -21.69 4.12 -24.80
CA HIS A 170 -20.66 5.17 -24.79
C HIS A 170 -20.37 5.62 -23.35
N LEU A 171 -20.08 4.68 -22.45
CA LEU A 171 -19.78 5.00 -21.06
C LEU A 171 -18.36 5.53 -20.92
N THR A 172 -18.21 6.54 -20.06
CA THR A 172 -16.89 6.90 -19.52
C THR A 172 -16.43 5.86 -18.50
N PRO A 173 -15.11 5.77 -18.20
CA PRO A 173 -14.61 4.92 -17.12
C PRO A 173 -15.32 5.17 -15.79
N GLU A 174 -15.50 6.45 -15.41
CA GLU A 174 -16.26 6.84 -14.19
C GLU A 174 -17.64 6.19 -14.17
N GLN A 175 -18.39 6.33 -15.26
CA GLN A 175 -19.77 5.83 -15.34
C GLN A 175 -19.81 4.30 -15.27
N ALA A 176 -18.94 3.59 -15.98
CA ALA A 176 -18.93 2.13 -15.98
C ALA A 176 -18.53 1.55 -14.61
N VAL A 177 -17.52 2.14 -13.97
CA VAL A 177 -17.08 1.74 -12.62
C VAL A 177 -18.17 2.01 -11.58
N LYS A 178 -18.74 3.23 -11.55
CA LYS A 178 -19.81 3.57 -10.59
C LYS A 178 -21.11 2.81 -10.87
N LEU A 179 -21.43 2.53 -12.14
CA LEU A 179 -22.62 1.76 -12.50
C LEU A 179 -22.48 0.30 -12.06
N SER A 180 -21.38 -0.36 -12.39
CA SER A 180 -21.15 -1.78 -12.04
C SER A 180 -21.17 -2.00 -10.53
N THR A 181 -20.51 -1.12 -9.78
CA THR A 181 -20.48 -1.17 -8.31
C THR A 181 -21.87 -0.95 -7.68
N VAL A 182 -22.54 0.17 -7.97
CA VAL A 182 -23.83 0.51 -7.33
C VAL A 182 -24.96 -0.41 -7.79
N PHE A 183 -24.95 -0.88 -9.04
CA PHE A 183 -25.93 -1.86 -9.51
C PHE A 183 -25.84 -3.17 -8.72
N VAL A 184 -24.62 -3.69 -8.55
CA VAL A 184 -24.41 -4.92 -7.78
C VAL A 184 -24.74 -4.69 -6.30
N GLN A 185 -24.33 -3.57 -5.71
CA GLN A 185 -24.67 -3.22 -4.32
C GLN A 185 -26.19 -3.25 -4.09
N LYS A 186 -26.98 -2.66 -4.99
CA LYS A 186 -28.44 -2.58 -4.86
C LYS A 186 -29.17 -3.91 -5.04
N LEU A 187 -28.54 -4.88 -5.70
CA LEU A 187 -29.13 -6.18 -6.01
C LEU A 187 -28.47 -7.34 -5.27
N SER A 188 -27.58 -7.05 -4.34
CA SER A 188 -26.90 -8.07 -3.54
C SER A 188 -27.29 -7.94 -2.08
N LYS A 189 -27.36 -9.09 -1.40
CA LYS A 189 -27.50 -9.16 0.05
C LYS A 189 -26.56 -10.27 0.56
N TYR A 190 -25.79 -9.95 1.59
CA TYR A 190 -24.80 -10.88 2.13
C TYR A 190 -25.48 -12.11 2.73
N SER A 191 -25.02 -13.29 2.33
CA SER A 191 -25.56 -14.59 2.75
C SER A 191 -24.71 -15.22 3.83
N ASN A 192 -25.17 -15.13 5.08
CA ASN A 192 -24.51 -15.82 6.20
C ASN A 192 -24.56 -17.35 6.06
N ASP A 193 -25.52 -17.87 5.29
CA ASP A 193 -25.69 -19.31 5.05
C ASP A 193 -24.59 -19.88 4.14
N ASP A 194 -23.96 -19.04 3.32
CA ASP A 194 -22.91 -19.39 2.36
C ASP A 194 -21.48 -19.24 2.93
N VAL A 195 -21.35 -18.81 4.18
CA VAL A 195 -20.06 -18.65 4.89
C VAL A 195 -19.50 -20.00 5.36
N ALA A 196 -18.19 -20.18 5.25
CA ALA A 196 -17.41 -21.31 5.80
C ALA A 196 -17.91 -22.72 5.37
N ARG A 197 -18.48 -22.84 4.18
CA ARG A 197 -18.88 -24.13 3.61
C ARG A 197 -17.67 -24.83 2.97
N PRO A 198 -17.44 -26.13 3.24
CA PRO A 198 -16.33 -26.89 2.66
C PRO A 198 -16.58 -27.35 1.21
N TYR A 199 -17.71 -26.94 0.61
CA TYR A 199 -18.12 -27.29 -0.75
C TYR A 199 -18.69 -26.05 -1.44
N PRO A 200 -18.73 -26.00 -2.79
CA PRO A 200 -19.36 -24.91 -3.52
C PRO A 200 -20.80 -24.68 -3.06
N THR A 201 -21.10 -23.43 -2.69
CA THR A 201 -22.44 -23.02 -2.26
C THR A 201 -23.36 -22.83 -3.46
N ARG A 202 -24.64 -22.58 -3.17
CA ARG A 202 -25.62 -22.20 -4.19
C ARG A 202 -25.14 -20.99 -5.00
N ALA A 203 -24.54 -20.00 -4.35
CA ALA A 203 -24.03 -18.81 -5.02
C ALA A 203 -22.80 -19.12 -5.89
N ASP A 204 -21.92 -20.01 -5.43
CA ASP A 204 -20.70 -20.40 -6.16
C ASP A 204 -21.01 -21.11 -7.48
N ILE A 205 -22.01 -21.99 -7.49
CA ILE A 205 -22.43 -22.73 -8.69
C ILE A 205 -23.39 -21.93 -9.61
N SER A 206 -23.74 -20.70 -9.22
CA SER A 206 -24.64 -19.82 -10.00
C SER A 206 -23.86 -18.91 -10.94
N THR A 207 -24.57 -18.30 -11.89
CA THR A 207 -24.01 -17.25 -12.76
C THR A 207 -24.40 -15.87 -12.24
N THR A 208 -23.62 -14.84 -12.57
CA THR A 208 -23.92 -13.45 -12.17
C THR A 208 -25.33 -13.03 -12.58
N THR A 209 -25.75 -13.36 -13.81
CA THR A 209 -27.10 -13.05 -14.31
C THR A 209 -28.18 -13.62 -13.39
N LYS A 210 -28.04 -14.89 -12.95
CA LYS A 210 -29.01 -15.54 -12.05
C LYS A 210 -29.03 -14.88 -10.66
N LEU A 211 -27.87 -14.58 -10.09
CA LEU A 211 -27.77 -13.97 -8.76
C LEU A 211 -28.33 -12.55 -8.73
N LEU A 212 -28.08 -11.74 -9.77
CA LEU A 212 -28.62 -10.38 -9.84
C LEU A 212 -30.11 -10.38 -10.17
N GLN A 213 -30.58 -11.33 -10.99
CA GLN A 213 -32.02 -11.52 -11.24
C GLN A 213 -32.76 -11.93 -9.95
N GLU A 214 -32.16 -12.81 -9.13
CA GLU A 214 -32.68 -13.14 -7.80
C GLU A 214 -32.78 -11.89 -6.92
N GLY A 215 -31.75 -11.03 -6.96
CA GLY A 215 -31.76 -9.74 -6.26
C GLY A 215 -32.89 -8.81 -6.69
N ILE A 216 -33.15 -8.70 -7.99
CA ILE A 216 -34.29 -7.92 -8.51
C ILE A 216 -35.62 -8.42 -7.94
N LEU A 217 -35.79 -9.74 -7.84
CA LEU A 217 -37.01 -10.37 -7.36
C LEU A 217 -37.17 -10.27 -5.83
N ASN A 218 -36.07 -10.27 -5.08
CA ASN A 218 -36.08 -10.44 -3.63
C ASN A 218 -35.58 -9.23 -2.82
N LYS A 219 -35.07 -8.15 -3.42
CA LYS A 219 -34.50 -7.00 -2.68
C LYS A 219 -35.43 -6.36 -1.66
N ASN A 220 -36.75 -6.51 -1.83
CA ASN A 220 -37.77 -6.00 -0.91
C ASN A 220 -38.29 -7.08 0.07
N ASN A 221 -37.76 -8.30 0.03
CA ASN A 221 -38.12 -9.40 0.92
C ASN A 221 -37.18 -9.44 2.12
N GLU A 222 -37.68 -9.04 3.29
CA GLU A 222 -36.90 -9.04 4.53
C GLU A 222 -36.37 -10.43 4.91
N GLN A 223 -37.10 -11.50 4.55
CA GLN A 223 -36.75 -12.89 4.85
C GLN A 223 -35.74 -13.48 3.85
N TRP A 224 -35.37 -12.75 2.79
CA TRP A 224 -34.37 -13.23 1.84
C TRP A 224 -33.01 -13.33 2.52
N THR A 225 -32.38 -14.50 2.47
CA THR A 225 -31.12 -14.76 3.19
C THR A 225 -29.89 -14.22 2.47
N GLY A 226 -30.00 -13.88 1.18
CA GLY A 226 -28.93 -13.31 0.37
C GLY A 226 -28.57 -14.13 -0.87
N ASN A 227 -27.73 -13.56 -1.73
CA ASN A 227 -27.26 -14.15 -3.00
C ASN A 227 -25.75 -14.35 -3.07
N GLY A 228 -25.09 -14.44 -1.93
CA GLY A 228 -23.71 -14.89 -1.82
C GLY A 228 -22.91 -14.07 -0.83
N ILE A 229 -21.60 -14.30 -0.86
CA ILE A 229 -20.62 -13.61 -0.01
C ILE A 229 -19.58 -12.89 -0.86
N CYS A 230 -18.49 -12.43 -0.25
CA CYS A 230 -17.52 -11.52 -0.86
C CYS A 230 -17.04 -11.93 -2.26
N ARG A 231 -16.66 -13.21 -2.44
CA ARG A 231 -16.23 -13.74 -3.75
C ARG A 231 -17.31 -13.67 -4.82
N ASN A 232 -18.58 -13.90 -4.46
CA ASN A 232 -19.70 -13.86 -5.41
C ASN A 232 -20.04 -12.40 -5.76
N VAL A 233 -20.03 -11.51 -4.77
CA VAL A 233 -20.27 -10.08 -4.97
C VAL A 233 -19.19 -9.47 -5.87
N ALA A 234 -17.91 -9.71 -5.58
CA ALA A 234 -16.81 -9.22 -6.40
C ALA A 234 -16.79 -9.84 -7.81
N SER A 235 -17.22 -11.11 -7.95
CA SER A 235 -17.46 -11.73 -9.26
C SER A 235 -18.55 -11.00 -10.03
N ASN A 236 -19.67 -10.66 -9.38
CA ASN A 236 -20.77 -9.95 -10.01
C ASN A 236 -20.34 -8.56 -10.50
N VAL A 237 -19.54 -7.83 -9.73
CA VAL A 237 -19.00 -6.52 -10.16
C VAL A 237 -18.13 -6.67 -11.40
N LYS A 238 -17.17 -7.61 -11.40
CA LYS A 238 -16.29 -7.87 -12.56
C LYS A 238 -17.11 -8.25 -13.79
N SER A 239 -18.02 -9.22 -13.66
CA SER A 239 -18.94 -9.62 -14.75
C SER A 239 -19.74 -8.44 -15.30
N VAL A 240 -20.34 -7.60 -14.45
CA VAL A 240 -21.13 -6.45 -14.91
C VAL A 240 -20.24 -5.45 -15.64
N PHE A 241 -19.04 -5.16 -15.11
CA PHE A 241 -18.10 -4.26 -15.76
C PHE A 241 -17.66 -4.80 -17.14
N GLU A 242 -17.27 -6.07 -17.24
CA GLU A 242 -16.85 -6.70 -18.48
C GLU A 242 -18.00 -6.79 -19.52
N SER A 243 -19.23 -7.02 -19.06
CA SER A 243 -20.44 -6.95 -19.90
C SER A 243 -20.67 -5.54 -20.46
N LEU A 244 -20.48 -4.49 -19.64
CA LEU A 244 -20.54 -3.10 -20.08
C LEU A 244 -19.44 -2.81 -21.10
N LYS A 245 -18.19 -3.23 -20.84
CA LYS A 245 -17.05 -3.07 -21.74
C LYS A 245 -17.29 -3.73 -23.10
N TYR A 246 -17.80 -4.97 -23.10
CA TYR A 246 -18.11 -5.72 -24.32
C TYR A 246 -19.21 -5.08 -25.18
N THR A 247 -20.16 -4.39 -24.56
CA THR A 247 -21.30 -3.78 -25.26
C THR A 247 -21.10 -2.32 -25.66
N GLN A 248 -19.89 -1.79 -25.46
CA GLN A 248 -19.52 -0.50 -26.03
C GLN A 248 -19.50 -0.58 -27.56
N ASP A 249 -19.74 0.55 -28.22
CA ASP A 249 -19.54 0.65 -29.66
C ASP A 249 -18.03 0.64 -30.02
N GLU A 250 -17.71 0.58 -31.31
CA GLU A 250 -16.34 0.41 -31.84
C GLU A 250 -15.31 1.39 -31.25
N PHE A 251 -15.72 2.63 -30.95
CA PHE A 251 -14.89 3.64 -30.29
C PHE A 251 -15.27 3.76 -28.81
N SER A 252 -14.51 3.08 -27.96
CA SER A 252 -14.81 2.90 -26.54
C SER A 252 -13.75 3.58 -25.68
N MET A 253 -14.18 4.27 -24.62
CA MET A 253 -13.28 4.76 -23.57
C MET A 253 -12.93 3.66 -22.54
N LEU A 254 -13.62 2.51 -22.60
CA LEU A 254 -13.45 1.42 -21.63
C LEU A 254 -12.39 0.40 -22.06
N ASN A 255 -11.85 0.48 -23.27
CA ASN A 255 -10.83 -0.46 -23.75
C ASN A 255 -9.64 -0.53 -22.79
N ASN A 256 -9.23 0.61 -22.24
CA ASN A 256 -8.11 0.73 -21.32
C ASN A 256 -8.53 0.86 -19.85
N THR A 257 -9.76 0.46 -19.53
CA THR A 257 -10.24 0.32 -18.17
C THR A 257 -10.47 -1.16 -17.86
N TYR A 258 -9.96 -1.60 -16.72
CA TYR A 258 -9.93 -2.99 -16.28
C TYR A 258 -10.58 -3.09 -14.91
N CYS A 259 -11.27 -4.21 -14.65
CA CYS A 259 -11.80 -4.54 -13.33
C CYS A 259 -11.16 -5.84 -12.89
N GLU A 260 -10.23 -5.78 -11.95
CA GLU A 260 -9.57 -6.96 -11.42
C GLU A 260 -10.25 -7.51 -10.18
N PHE A 261 -10.25 -8.84 -10.08
CA PHE A 261 -10.73 -9.56 -8.90
C PHE A 261 -9.53 -9.83 -8.01
N ASN A 262 -9.59 -9.34 -6.78
CA ASN A 262 -8.49 -9.49 -5.83
C ASN A 262 -8.97 -10.23 -4.59
N VAL A 263 -8.08 -11.03 -4.02
CA VAL A 263 -8.30 -11.81 -2.79
C VAL A 263 -7.22 -11.53 -1.78
N GLY A 264 -7.60 -11.61 -0.51
CA GLY A 264 -6.73 -11.49 0.66
C GLY A 264 -7.59 -11.59 1.91
N MET A 265 -7.05 -11.95 3.06
CA MET A 265 -7.86 -12.21 4.26
C MET A 265 -8.53 -10.94 4.83
N ASP A 266 -9.61 -11.15 5.59
CA ASP A 266 -10.37 -10.08 6.25
C ASP A 266 -9.45 -9.26 7.18
N GLY A 267 -9.26 -7.98 6.87
CA GLY A 267 -8.31 -7.11 7.58
C GLY A 267 -6.83 -7.44 7.35
N SER A 268 -6.47 -8.39 6.46
CA SER A 268 -5.09 -8.88 6.30
C SER A 268 -4.26 -8.19 5.23
N GLY A 269 -4.64 -6.99 4.80
CA GLY A 269 -3.61 -6.03 4.42
C GLY A 269 -2.74 -5.65 5.64
N TYR A 270 -3.20 -5.99 6.86
CA TYR A 270 -2.70 -5.48 8.13
C TYR A 270 -2.61 -6.57 9.20
N GLU A 271 -2.27 -7.80 8.82
CA GLU A 271 -1.73 -8.72 9.82
C GLU A 271 -0.50 -8.06 10.42
N ASP A 272 -0.35 -8.16 11.74
CA ASP A 272 0.77 -7.58 12.47
C ASP A 272 2.07 -8.09 11.81
N SER A 273 2.74 -7.27 10.99
CA SER A 273 3.98 -7.67 10.30
C SER A 273 5.05 -8.07 11.31
N ARG A 274 4.87 -7.68 12.58
CA ARG A 274 5.68 -8.07 13.74
C ARG A 274 5.45 -9.52 14.18
N LYS A 275 4.29 -10.15 13.87
CA LYS A 275 4.06 -11.59 14.06
C LYS A 275 4.72 -12.43 12.96
N ALA A 276 4.83 -11.89 11.74
CA ALA A 276 5.56 -12.53 10.64
C ALA A 276 7.08 -12.48 10.83
N ALA A 277 7.62 -11.45 11.50
CA ALA A 277 9.06 -11.33 11.80
C ALA A 277 9.65 -12.47 12.68
N GLY A 278 8.81 -13.29 13.32
CA GLY A 278 9.23 -14.53 13.98
C GLY A 278 9.19 -15.77 13.08
N HIS A 279 8.46 -15.74 11.97
CA HIS A 279 8.19 -16.86 11.06
C HIS A 279 8.23 -16.40 9.58
N SER A 280 9.43 -16.44 9.00
CA SER A 280 9.72 -16.57 7.55
C SER A 280 9.44 -15.39 6.61
N ASP A 281 10.32 -15.26 5.62
CA ASP A 281 10.41 -14.30 4.51
C ASP A 281 9.22 -14.30 3.52
N ASN A 282 8.00 -14.47 3.98
CA ASN A 282 6.82 -14.73 3.13
C ASN A 282 5.79 -13.60 3.13
N LEU A 283 6.22 -12.33 3.04
CA LEU A 283 5.33 -11.26 2.57
C LEU A 283 4.82 -11.51 1.14
N THR A 284 5.42 -12.46 0.42
CA THR A 284 5.01 -12.90 -0.93
C THR A 284 4.10 -14.11 -0.95
N ASN A 285 3.86 -14.79 0.17
CA ASN A 285 3.04 -16.01 0.23
C ASN A 285 2.11 -15.98 1.45
N ILE A 286 1.20 -15.00 1.51
CA ILE A 286 -0.04 -15.22 2.25
C ILE A 286 -0.72 -16.41 1.57
N ASP A 287 -0.85 -17.51 2.31
CA ASP A 287 -1.50 -18.73 1.88
C ASP A 287 -2.90 -18.41 1.36
N ARG A 288 -3.02 -18.17 0.04
CA ARG A 288 -4.26 -17.81 -0.68
C ARG A 288 -5.36 -18.88 -0.53
N THR A 289 -5.06 -20.01 0.12
CA THR A 289 -5.91 -21.20 0.15
C THR A 289 -6.83 -21.31 1.38
N ARG A 290 -6.71 -20.45 2.41
CA ARG A 290 -7.52 -20.59 3.63
C ARG A 290 -8.07 -19.26 4.16
N GLY A 291 -9.35 -18.99 3.86
CA GLY A 291 -10.15 -17.95 4.52
C GLY A 291 -9.86 -16.52 4.06
N GLY A 292 -10.11 -16.22 2.79
CA GLY A 292 -9.94 -14.89 2.19
C GLY A 292 -11.24 -14.08 2.07
N HIS A 293 -11.10 -12.76 2.08
CA HIS A 293 -12.05 -11.78 1.56
C HIS A 293 -11.76 -11.48 0.08
N ALA A 294 -12.74 -10.95 -0.64
CA ALA A 294 -12.60 -10.61 -2.06
C ALA A 294 -13.18 -9.24 -2.36
N TRP A 295 -12.50 -8.51 -3.26
CA TRP A 295 -12.86 -7.15 -3.68
C TRP A 295 -12.45 -6.94 -5.14
N ASN A 296 -12.67 -5.73 -5.66
CA ASN A 296 -12.27 -5.37 -7.01
C ASN A 296 -11.31 -4.18 -7.03
N SER A 297 -10.37 -4.18 -7.98
CA SER A 297 -9.57 -3.00 -8.31
C SER A 297 -9.91 -2.54 -9.72
N PHE A 298 -10.27 -1.27 -9.87
CA PHE A 298 -10.50 -0.64 -11.17
C PHE A 298 -9.26 0.12 -11.58
N ILE A 299 -8.70 -0.25 -12.73
CA ILE A 299 -7.48 0.36 -13.27
C ILE A 299 -7.82 0.98 -14.62
N THR A 300 -7.52 2.26 -14.81
CA THR A 300 -7.60 2.92 -16.12
C THR A 300 -6.23 3.41 -16.53
N ILE A 301 -5.78 3.01 -17.72
CA ILE A 301 -4.42 3.30 -18.23
C ILE A 301 -4.52 4.29 -19.40
N ASP A 302 -3.74 5.37 -19.33
CA ASP A 302 -3.63 6.33 -20.44
C ASP A 302 -2.55 5.93 -21.45
N SER A 303 -2.52 6.61 -22.60
CA SER A 303 -1.57 6.35 -23.69
C SER A 303 -0.09 6.50 -23.30
N LYS A 304 0.22 7.11 -22.15
CA LYS A 304 1.60 7.27 -21.63
C LYS A 304 1.97 6.17 -20.64
N GLY A 305 1.07 5.22 -20.39
CA GLY A 305 1.24 4.18 -19.39
C GLY A 305 0.92 4.64 -17.96
N SER A 306 0.43 5.87 -17.75
CA SER A 306 0.01 6.27 -16.41
C SER A 306 -1.31 5.57 -16.05
N ALA A 307 -1.52 5.29 -14.77
CA ALA A 307 -2.70 4.55 -14.33
C ALA A 307 -3.46 5.26 -13.21
N SER A 308 -4.78 5.14 -13.21
CA SER A 308 -5.67 5.50 -12.10
C SER A 308 -6.26 4.24 -11.50
N VAL A 309 -6.06 4.05 -10.20
CA VAL A 309 -6.48 2.85 -9.47
C VAL A 309 -7.48 3.25 -8.38
N ALA A 310 -8.66 2.63 -8.39
CA ALA A 310 -9.61 2.66 -7.29
C ALA A 310 -9.86 1.24 -6.79
N ILE A 311 -9.78 1.01 -5.48
CA ILE A 311 -10.02 -0.29 -4.86
C ILE A 311 -11.38 -0.25 -4.17
N CYS A 312 -12.27 -1.15 -4.57
CA CYS A 312 -13.67 -1.13 -4.21
C CYS A 312 -14.11 -2.47 -3.61
N ASP A 313 -14.79 -2.42 -2.47
CA ASP A 313 -15.29 -3.57 -1.72
C ASP A 313 -16.80 -3.43 -1.53
N MET A 314 -17.56 -3.98 -2.48
CA MET A 314 -19.03 -3.88 -2.42
C MET A 314 -19.61 -4.65 -1.25
N THR A 315 -18.92 -5.68 -0.78
CA THR A 315 -19.42 -6.58 0.26
C THR A 315 -19.67 -5.83 1.56
N TRP A 316 -18.72 -5.00 1.97
CA TRP A 316 -18.85 -4.18 3.18
C TRP A 316 -19.76 -2.95 2.99
N ALA A 317 -20.16 -2.67 1.74
CA ALA A 317 -21.14 -1.66 1.40
C ALA A 317 -22.59 -2.20 1.36
N LEU A 318 -22.82 -3.50 1.57
CA LEU A 318 -24.16 -4.10 1.48
C LEU A 318 -25.06 -3.79 2.69
N ASP A 319 -24.48 -3.65 3.89
CA ASP A 319 -25.26 -3.54 5.14
C ASP A 319 -26.01 -2.21 5.27
N ASN A 320 -25.54 -1.14 4.60
CA ASN A 320 -26.15 0.18 4.61
C ASN A 320 -25.73 0.97 3.36
N GLU A 321 -26.68 1.62 2.68
CA GLU A 321 -26.38 2.52 1.54
C GLU A 321 -25.46 3.70 1.92
N GLN A 322 -25.29 3.99 3.21
CA GLN A 322 -24.33 4.98 3.71
C GLN A 322 -22.89 4.46 3.83
N ASN A 323 -22.68 3.13 3.79
CA ASN A 323 -21.34 2.56 3.85
C ASN A 323 -20.65 2.79 2.50
N SER A 324 -19.45 3.36 2.56
CA SER A 324 -18.65 3.59 1.36
C SER A 324 -18.10 2.26 0.84
N PRO A 325 -18.26 1.97 -0.46
CA PRO A 325 -17.56 0.86 -1.09
C PRO A 325 -16.07 1.11 -1.32
N ASP A 326 -15.56 2.31 -1.04
CA ASP A 326 -14.17 2.68 -1.32
C ASP A 326 -13.21 2.23 -0.22
N TYR A 327 -12.24 1.40 -0.59
CA TYR A 327 -11.16 0.91 0.28
C TYR A 327 -9.79 1.19 -0.33
N THR A 328 -9.69 2.15 -1.24
CA THR A 328 -8.44 2.52 -1.92
C THR A 328 -7.37 2.89 -0.90
N GLU A 329 -7.68 3.78 0.02
CA GLU A 329 -6.75 4.24 1.04
C GLU A 329 -6.28 3.13 1.99
N SER A 330 -7.15 2.20 2.32
CA SER A 330 -6.83 1.12 3.26
C SER A 330 -6.26 -0.12 2.57
N ARG A 331 -6.22 -0.20 1.24
CA ARG A 331 -5.68 -1.38 0.53
C ARG A 331 -4.52 -1.06 -0.41
N SER A 332 -4.17 0.21 -0.60
CA SER A 332 -3.14 0.59 -1.58
C SER A 332 -1.71 0.63 -1.04
N ILE A 333 -1.46 0.54 0.28
CA ILE A 333 -0.10 0.71 0.82
C ILE A 333 0.90 -0.32 0.28
N SER A 334 0.54 -1.60 0.27
CA SER A 334 1.43 -2.66 -0.21
C SER A 334 1.71 -2.51 -1.71
N ASN A 335 0.70 -2.07 -2.47
CA ASN A 335 0.85 -1.76 -3.89
C ASN A 335 1.73 -0.52 -4.11
N ALA A 336 1.57 0.53 -3.28
CA ALA A 336 2.40 1.73 -3.33
C ALA A 336 3.87 1.43 -3.05
N ILE A 337 4.15 0.54 -2.10
CA ILE A 337 5.52 0.09 -1.79
C ILE A 337 6.11 -0.69 -2.97
N GLN A 338 5.36 -1.65 -3.54
CA GLN A 338 5.82 -2.40 -4.71
C GLN A 338 6.07 -1.49 -5.93
N LEU A 339 5.20 -0.50 -6.15
CA LEU A 339 5.40 0.52 -7.19
C LEU A 339 6.65 1.35 -6.92
N PHE A 340 6.87 1.79 -5.68
CA PHE A 340 8.11 2.46 -5.28
C PHE A 340 9.33 1.59 -5.59
N GLU A 341 9.28 0.29 -5.28
CA GLU A 341 10.38 -0.66 -5.55
C GLU A 341 10.64 -0.87 -7.05
N GLN A 342 9.62 -0.69 -7.90
CA GLN A 342 9.73 -0.79 -9.36
C GLN A 342 9.98 0.54 -10.07
N SER A 343 9.81 1.68 -9.40
CA SER A 343 10.00 3.01 -9.99
C SER A 343 11.44 3.22 -10.49
N GLN A 344 11.57 3.88 -11.64
CA GLN A 344 12.84 4.36 -12.21
C GLN A 344 13.33 5.63 -11.51
N ASP A 345 12.42 6.42 -10.93
CA ASP A 345 12.72 7.61 -10.14
C ASP A 345 12.43 7.31 -8.67
N LYS A 346 13.46 6.90 -7.93
CA LYS A 346 13.33 6.49 -6.53
C LYS A 346 13.07 7.66 -5.60
N ASP A 347 13.57 8.84 -5.92
CA ASP A 347 13.49 9.97 -5.01
C ASP A 347 12.07 10.56 -5.06
N GLU A 348 11.53 10.87 -6.25
CA GLU A 348 10.13 11.36 -6.38
C GLU A 348 9.12 10.29 -5.91
N ALA A 349 9.34 9.01 -6.27
CA ALA A 349 8.45 7.94 -5.82
C ALA A 349 8.46 7.74 -4.30
N PHE A 350 9.60 7.99 -3.63
CA PHE A 350 9.67 7.93 -2.18
C PHE A 350 8.92 9.09 -1.53
N GLU A 351 9.05 10.31 -2.04
CA GLU A 351 8.27 11.47 -1.58
C GLU A 351 6.76 11.20 -1.69
N ASP A 352 6.33 10.63 -2.82
CA ASP A 352 4.94 10.27 -3.06
C ASP A 352 4.45 9.19 -2.06
N LEU A 353 5.30 8.20 -1.73
CA LEU A 353 5.02 7.17 -0.73
C LEU A 353 4.95 7.74 0.69
N THR A 354 5.85 8.67 1.05
CA THR A 354 5.82 9.42 2.32
C THR A 354 4.50 10.18 2.48
N LEU A 355 4.07 10.89 1.44
CA LEU A 355 2.81 11.62 1.44
C LEU A 355 1.60 10.68 1.58
N TYR A 356 1.63 9.53 0.90
CA TYR A 356 0.61 8.50 1.04
C TYR A 356 0.52 8.00 2.50
N ALA A 357 1.66 7.59 3.07
CA ALA A 357 1.72 7.03 4.41
C ALA A 357 1.21 8.02 5.47
N ASP A 358 1.59 9.30 5.36
CA ASP A 358 1.09 10.34 6.28
C ASP A 358 -0.43 10.47 6.21
N LYS A 359 -1.00 10.59 5.00
CA LYS A 359 -2.45 10.71 4.80
C LYS A 359 -3.20 9.48 5.30
N ALA A 360 -2.75 8.28 4.91
CA ALA A 360 -3.39 7.02 5.28
C ALA A 360 -3.41 6.82 6.81
N VAL A 361 -2.28 7.09 7.49
CA VAL A 361 -2.23 7.05 8.95
C VAL A 361 -3.13 8.14 9.55
N LYS A 362 -3.11 9.36 9.03
CA LYS A 362 -3.95 10.46 9.53
C LYS A 362 -5.45 10.16 9.42
N HIS A 363 -5.92 9.64 8.29
CA HIS A 363 -7.33 9.30 8.11
C HIS A 363 -7.76 8.14 9.00
N SER A 364 -6.90 7.14 9.22
CA SER A 364 -7.19 6.05 10.16
C SER A 364 -7.46 6.53 11.60
N TYR A 365 -6.92 7.69 12.00
CA TYR A 365 -7.24 8.33 13.29
C TYR A 365 -8.63 8.96 13.30
N LEU A 366 -9.11 9.46 12.17
CA LEU A 366 -10.43 10.08 12.01
C LEU A 366 -11.55 9.03 11.89
N ASP A 367 -11.27 7.91 11.23
CA ASP A 367 -12.22 6.79 11.07
C ASP A 367 -12.53 6.03 12.37
N ARG A 368 -11.79 6.34 13.44
CA ARG A 368 -11.97 5.83 14.81
C ARG A 368 -13.37 6.10 15.38
N GLU A 369 -14.09 7.08 14.81
CA GLU A 369 -15.46 7.41 15.20
C GLU A 369 -16.54 6.62 14.45
N ARG A 370 -16.18 5.89 13.38
CA ARG A 370 -17.16 5.25 12.47
C ARG A 370 -17.01 3.73 12.30
N SER A 371 -15.88 3.14 12.67
CA SER A 371 -15.56 1.73 12.38
C SER A 371 -14.98 0.97 13.59
N ASN A 372 -14.87 -0.35 13.47
CA ASN A 372 -14.34 -1.26 14.49
C ASN A 372 -12.91 -0.86 14.90
N MET A 373 -12.74 -0.27 16.09
CA MET A 373 -11.51 0.40 16.56
C MET A 373 -10.23 -0.45 16.42
N ALA A 374 -10.35 -1.78 16.46
CA ALA A 374 -9.22 -2.69 16.30
C ALA A 374 -8.67 -2.72 14.88
N SER A 375 -9.54 -2.67 13.85
CA SER A 375 -9.14 -2.71 12.44
C SER A 375 -8.37 -1.45 12.04
N SER A 376 -8.91 -0.27 12.37
CA SER A 376 -8.23 1.01 12.08
C SER A 376 -6.91 1.14 12.84
N ARG A 377 -6.78 0.48 14.00
CA ARG A 377 -5.52 0.40 14.75
C ARG A 377 -4.49 -0.46 14.04
N ASN A 378 -4.86 -1.67 13.64
CA ASN A 378 -3.95 -2.56 12.94
C ASN A 378 -3.48 -1.93 11.62
N SER A 379 -4.37 -1.25 10.90
CA SER A 379 -4.03 -0.55 9.65
C SER A 379 -2.92 0.48 9.81
N ARG A 380 -3.04 1.43 10.74
CA ARG A 380 -1.98 2.44 10.94
C ARG A 380 -0.68 1.86 11.47
N GLU A 381 -0.76 0.86 12.35
CA GLU A 381 0.42 0.19 12.89
C GLU A 381 1.19 -0.52 11.77
N PHE A 382 0.49 -1.21 10.87
CA PHE A 382 1.10 -1.82 9.68
C PHE A 382 1.68 -0.77 8.73
N ILE A 383 0.90 0.25 8.32
CA ILE A 383 1.38 1.30 7.40
C ILE A 383 2.65 1.96 7.96
N THR A 384 2.66 2.25 9.27
CA THR A 384 3.83 2.80 9.96
C THR A 384 5.03 1.85 9.90
N THR A 385 4.81 0.56 10.14
CA THR A 385 5.87 -0.46 10.12
C THR A 385 6.49 -0.60 8.73
N GLU A 386 5.64 -0.80 7.71
CA GLU A 386 6.08 -0.97 6.32
C GLU A 386 6.79 0.28 5.80
N TYR A 387 6.24 1.47 6.09
CA TYR A 387 6.88 2.74 5.72
C TYR A 387 8.27 2.88 6.35
N LEU A 388 8.43 2.57 7.64
CA LEU A 388 9.72 2.66 8.31
C LEU A 388 10.74 1.66 7.73
N GLU A 389 10.31 0.47 7.32
CA GLU A 389 11.21 -0.47 6.65
C GLU A 389 11.73 0.10 5.32
N VAL A 390 10.84 0.66 4.50
CA VAL A 390 11.20 1.26 3.21
C VAL A 390 12.09 2.49 3.42
N ALA A 391 11.74 3.37 4.36
CA ALA A 391 12.52 4.55 4.72
C ALA A 391 13.94 4.18 5.15
N ARG A 392 14.10 3.13 5.94
CA ARG A 392 15.42 2.60 6.33
C ARG A 392 16.26 2.18 5.12
N LYS A 393 15.66 1.47 4.16
CA LYS A 393 16.36 1.04 2.93
C LYS A 393 16.79 2.25 2.11
N GLN A 394 15.98 3.31 2.08
CA GLN A 394 16.28 4.54 1.34
C GLN A 394 17.35 5.41 2.00
N LEU A 395 17.31 5.54 3.33
CA LEU A 395 18.33 6.25 4.12
C LEU A 395 19.76 5.74 3.87
N ASN A 396 19.91 4.45 3.56
CA ASN A 396 21.20 3.85 3.24
C ASN A 396 21.71 4.20 1.83
N LYS A 397 20.87 4.76 0.96
CA LYS A 397 21.16 5.03 -0.46
C LYS A 397 21.28 6.51 -0.78
N ASN A 398 20.36 7.35 -0.29
CA ASN A 398 20.31 8.79 -0.53
C ASN A 398 19.74 9.49 0.73
N SER A 399 20.37 10.56 1.19
CA SER A 399 20.10 11.18 2.50
C SER A 399 19.64 12.64 2.46
N GLU A 400 19.46 13.25 1.29
CA GLU A 400 19.29 14.71 1.19
C GLU A 400 17.83 15.20 1.17
N ILE A 401 16.84 14.34 0.91
CA ILE A 401 15.44 14.76 0.71
C ILE A 401 14.47 13.81 1.42
N LEU A 402 14.47 13.82 2.76
CA LEU A 402 13.56 12.97 3.54
C LEU A 402 12.91 13.78 4.65
N GLU A 403 11.60 14.00 4.55
CA GLU A 403 10.79 14.55 5.62
C GLU A 403 10.18 13.44 6.47
N MET A 404 10.13 13.64 7.79
CA MET A 404 9.47 12.71 8.70
C MET A 404 7.95 13.00 8.72
N PRO A 405 7.10 12.04 8.31
CA PRO A 405 5.66 12.25 8.35
C PRO A 405 5.15 12.27 9.80
N LEU A 406 4.52 13.38 10.19
CA LEU A 406 4.07 13.61 11.58
C LEU A 406 3.02 12.60 12.03
N SER A 407 2.16 12.13 11.13
CA SER A 407 1.13 11.15 11.46
C SER A 407 1.76 9.78 11.71
N VAL A 408 2.79 9.42 10.94
CA VAL A 408 3.61 8.22 11.15
C VAL A 408 4.35 8.30 12.48
N LEU A 409 5.00 9.43 12.80
CA LEU A 409 5.66 9.63 14.10
C LEU A 409 4.67 9.52 15.27
N ARG A 410 3.47 10.10 15.13
CA ARG A 410 2.40 9.98 16.13
C ARG A 410 1.97 8.53 16.33
N CYS A 411 1.81 7.77 15.24
CA CYS A 411 1.49 6.35 15.32
C CYS A 411 2.63 5.54 15.96
N ALA A 412 3.88 5.82 15.58
CA ALA A 412 5.08 5.23 16.18
C ALA A 412 5.12 5.45 17.70
N LYS A 413 4.72 6.63 18.17
CA LYS A 413 4.54 6.93 19.59
C LYS A 413 3.43 6.12 20.25
N ASP A 414 2.26 6.00 19.62
CA ASP A 414 1.16 5.18 20.15
C ASP A 414 1.49 3.68 20.22
N MET A 415 2.51 3.24 19.48
CA MET A 415 3.02 1.87 19.43
C MET A 415 4.43 1.73 19.99
N SER A 416 4.88 2.68 20.83
CA SER A 416 6.23 2.74 21.38
C SER A 416 6.67 1.41 22.00
N ASP A 417 5.77 0.67 22.64
CA ASP A 417 6.03 -0.64 23.23
C ASP A 417 6.30 -1.77 22.22
N LYS A 418 5.86 -1.60 20.97
CA LYS A 418 6.00 -2.59 19.90
C LYS A 418 7.23 -2.36 19.04
N LEU A 419 7.76 -1.13 18.96
CA LEU A 419 8.85 -0.78 18.05
C LEU A 419 10.14 -1.58 18.33
N ASN A 420 10.79 -2.05 17.28
CA ASN A 420 12.13 -2.63 17.34
C ASN A 420 13.21 -1.54 17.25
N SER A 421 14.47 -1.89 17.51
CA SER A 421 15.57 -0.92 17.54
C SER A 421 15.83 -0.27 16.18
N GLN A 422 15.63 -1.00 15.08
CA GLN A 422 15.84 -0.51 13.71
C GLN A 422 14.76 0.49 13.30
N GLU A 423 13.51 0.31 13.73
CA GLU A 423 12.42 1.28 13.53
C GLU A 423 12.70 2.58 14.27
N ILE A 424 13.20 2.51 15.51
CA ILE A 424 13.57 3.69 16.31
C ILE A 424 14.78 4.41 15.68
N GLU A 425 15.80 3.67 15.23
CA GLU A 425 16.93 4.23 14.46
C GLU A 425 16.44 4.97 13.21
N THR A 426 15.50 4.38 12.47
CA THR A 426 14.93 4.99 11.27
C THR A 426 14.24 6.31 11.59
N LEU A 427 13.39 6.35 12.63
CA LEU A 427 12.75 7.57 13.09
C LEU A 427 13.76 8.65 13.50
N PHE A 428 14.84 8.25 14.18
CA PHE A 428 15.91 9.17 14.56
C PHE A 428 16.60 9.79 13.36
N TYR A 429 16.95 8.99 12.36
CA TYR A 429 17.58 9.48 11.13
C TYR A 429 16.64 10.37 10.32
N LEU A 430 15.37 9.99 10.18
CA LEU A 430 14.36 10.84 9.52
C LEU A 430 14.23 12.19 10.23
N ASN A 431 14.18 12.22 11.56
CA ASN A 431 14.16 13.46 12.34
C ASN A 431 15.41 14.32 12.12
N LYS A 432 16.59 13.69 12.07
CA LYS A 432 17.88 14.38 11.88
C LYS A 432 17.99 15.00 10.49
N ILE A 433 17.63 14.26 9.44
CA ILE A 433 17.72 14.73 8.04
C ILE A 433 16.69 15.82 7.77
N SER A 434 15.45 15.64 8.23
CA SER A 434 14.39 16.65 8.09
C SER A 434 14.62 17.91 8.93
N ASN A 435 15.67 17.94 9.77
CA ASN A 435 15.94 18.99 10.74
C ASN A 435 14.70 19.34 11.59
N SER A 436 13.91 18.33 11.92
CA SER A 436 12.65 18.52 12.64
C SER A 436 12.89 18.62 14.15
N ASP A 437 12.14 19.49 14.83
CA ASP A 437 12.21 19.66 16.29
C ASP A 437 11.41 18.57 17.06
N GLN A 438 11.47 17.32 16.58
CA GLN A 438 10.72 16.19 17.13
C GLN A 438 11.57 15.22 17.95
N GLN A 439 12.81 15.60 18.27
CA GLN A 439 13.70 14.81 19.13
C GLN A 439 13.05 14.45 20.47
N HIS A 440 12.24 15.36 21.04
CA HIS A 440 11.50 15.12 22.27
C HIS A 440 10.46 13.98 22.14
N GLN A 441 9.86 13.78 20.96
CA GLN A 441 8.95 12.67 20.71
C GLN A 441 9.71 11.34 20.62
N ILE A 442 10.90 11.33 20.01
CA ILE A 442 11.77 10.15 19.94
C ILE A 442 12.23 9.75 21.34
N ILE A 443 12.64 10.71 22.19
CA ILE A 443 12.96 10.45 23.60
C ILE A 443 11.78 9.76 24.29
N LYS A 444 10.56 10.30 24.11
CA LYS A 444 9.35 9.72 24.70
C LYS A 444 9.07 8.31 24.20
N ILE A 445 9.27 8.03 22.91
CA ILE A 445 9.17 6.68 22.33
C ILE A 445 10.14 5.72 23.03
N ILE A 446 11.40 6.13 23.21
CA ILE A 446 12.42 5.29 23.86
C ILE A 446 12.07 5.04 25.33
N THR A 447 11.65 6.08 26.08
CA THR A 447 11.23 5.95 27.47
C THR A 447 10.06 4.97 27.61
N GLU A 448 9.01 5.10 26.79
CA GLU A 448 7.85 4.19 26.84
C GLU A 448 8.21 2.76 26.39
N ASN A 449 9.09 2.59 25.39
CA ASN A 449 9.61 1.29 24.95
C ASN A 449 10.35 0.58 26.08
N CYS A 450 11.17 1.32 26.84
CA CYS A 450 11.90 0.83 28.02
C CYS A 450 10.92 0.36 29.13
N GLU A 451 9.89 1.15 29.40
CA GLU A 451 8.95 0.89 30.50
C GLU A 451 7.92 -0.20 30.19
N SER A 452 7.68 -0.52 28.93
CA SER A 452 6.65 -1.46 28.53
C SER A 452 6.72 -2.80 29.27
N THR A 453 5.56 -3.24 29.77
CA THR A 453 5.35 -4.55 30.41
C THR A 453 4.57 -5.51 29.51
N LYS A 454 4.23 -5.09 28.30
CA LYS A 454 3.31 -5.80 27.38
C LYS A 454 4.00 -6.80 26.46
N THR A 455 5.33 -6.80 26.39
CA THR A 455 6.08 -7.78 25.60
C THR A 455 6.23 -9.11 26.33
N ILE A 456 6.13 -10.23 25.60
CA ILE A 456 6.17 -11.61 26.12
C ILE A 456 7.49 -11.89 26.88
N ALA A 457 8.59 -11.22 26.51
CA ALA A 457 9.86 -11.27 27.22
C ALA A 457 10.02 -10.04 28.15
N ASN A 458 9.53 -10.15 29.38
CA ASN A 458 9.61 -9.09 30.40
C ASN A 458 10.92 -9.09 31.21
N SER A 459 11.97 -9.77 30.75
CA SER A 459 13.26 -9.75 31.45
C SER A 459 13.97 -8.41 31.26
N ILE A 460 14.66 -7.93 32.30
CA ILE A 460 15.47 -6.71 32.24
C ILE A 460 16.54 -6.82 31.15
N ALA A 461 17.11 -8.02 30.94
CA ALA A 461 18.08 -8.29 29.89
C ALA A 461 17.52 -8.05 28.48
N HIS A 462 16.27 -8.44 28.22
CA HIS A 462 15.61 -8.22 26.94
C HIS A 462 15.26 -6.74 26.72
N LYS A 463 14.82 -6.04 27.78
CA LYS A 463 14.62 -4.58 27.73
C LYS A 463 15.92 -3.86 27.39
N ALA A 464 17.03 -4.24 28.02
CA ALA A 464 18.34 -3.68 27.72
C ALA A 464 18.75 -3.93 26.27
N GLU A 465 18.50 -5.12 25.72
CA GLU A 465 18.81 -5.47 24.33
C GLU A 465 18.10 -4.57 23.31
N ARG A 466 16.83 -4.20 23.56
CA ARG A 466 16.04 -3.32 22.69
C ARG A 466 16.52 -1.86 22.67
N LEU A 467 17.33 -1.46 23.65
CA LEU A 467 17.85 -0.10 23.83
C LEU A 467 19.30 0.04 23.35
N ILE A 468 19.77 -0.92 22.56
CA ILE A 468 21.11 -0.91 21.96
C ILE A 468 21.00 -0.44 20.52
N TYR A 469 21.64 0.69 20.25
CA TYR A 469 21.66 1.36 18.98
C TYR A 469 23.09 1.45 18.44
N THR A 470 23.21 1.31 17.13
CA THR A 470 24.48 1.42 16.40
C THR A 470 24.96 2.87 16.30
N ASN A 471 24.05 3.81 16.27
CA ASN A 471 24.34 5.25 16.22
C ASN A 471 24.68 5.79 17.62
N ASP A 472 25.85 6.43 17.77
CA ASP A 472 26.31 6.95 19.07
C ASP A 472 25.43 8.09 19.61
N GLU A 473 24.94 8.99 18.75
CA GLU A 473 24.05 10.09 19.19
C GLU A 473 22.71 9.56 19.70
N LEU A 474 22.12 8.59 19.01
CA LEU A 474 20.90 7.92 19.44
C LEU A 474 21.13 7.08 20.71
N GLN A 475 22.27 6.41 20.83
CA GLN A 475 22.61 5.64 22.02
C GLN A 475 22.72 6.55 23.26
N LEU A 476 23.38 7.71 23.12
CA LEU A 476 23.44 8.74 24.17
C LEU A 476 22.05 9.31 24.49
N LEU A 477 21.21 9.51 23.48
CA LEU A 477 19.82 9.92 23.66
C LEU A 477 19.03 8.87 24.48
N ALA A 478 19.24 7.59 24.20
CA ALA A 478 18.60 6.50 24.90
C ALA A 478 19.00 6.44 26.37
N TYR A 479 20.28 6.66 26.69
CA TYR A 479 20.73 6.76 28.09
C TYR A 479 20.02 7.89 28.84
N LYS A 480 19.90 9.08 28.23
CA LYS A 480 19.13 10.20 28.80
C LYS A 480 17.64 9.89 28.94
N ALA A 481 17.07 9.12 28.00
CA ALA A 481 15.67 8.70 28.08
C ALA A 481 15.42 7.72 29.25
N ILE A 482 16.40 6.88 29.58
CA ILE A 482 16.36 5.94 30.72
C ILE A 482 16.44 6.67 32.05
N GLU A 483 17.22 7.75 32.16
CA GLU A 483 17.27 8.59 33.38
C GLU A 483 15.88 9.14 33.78
N ASN A 484 15.01 9.33 32.80
CA ASN A 484 13.63 9.79 33.00
C ASN A 484 12.61 8.64 33.15
N SER A 485 13.08 7.39 33.15
CA SER A 485 12.25 6.19 33.26
C SER A 485 12.26 5.61 34.68
N THR A 486 11.33 4.71 34.96
CA THR A 486 11.30 3.90 36.18
C THR A 486 12.42 2.84 36.26
N LEU A 487 13.15 2.60 35.17
CA LEU A 487 14.24 1.63 35.12
C LEU A 487 15.59 2.31 35.37
N SER A 488 16.43 1.67 36.19
CA SER A 488 17.81 2.12 36.41
C SER A 488 18.72 1.67 35.27
N ILE A 489 19.55 2.59 34.77
CA ILE A 489 20.60 2.29 33.79
C ILE A 489 21.60 1.25 34.32
N GLU A 490 21.86 1.26 35.63
CA GLU A 490 22.68 0.28 36.32
C GLU A 490 22.03 -1.11 36.27
N ASN A 491 20.72 -1.20 36.48
CA ASN A 491 20.00 -2.47 36.40
C ASN A 491 20.04 -3.05 34.98
N LEU A 492 19.89 -2.22 33.95
CA LEU A 492 20.00 -2.65 32.55
C LEU A 492 21.42 -3.13 32.22
N ALA A 493 22.43 -2.35 32.62
CA ALA A 493 23.84 -2.69 32.41
C ALA A 493 24.27 -3.95 33.18
N ASN A 494 23.72 -4.22 34.36
CA ASN A 494 24.05 -5.41 35.14
C ASN A 494 23.41 -6.69 34.58
N GLN A 495 22.43 -6.58 33.67
CA GLN A 495 21.69 -7.72 33.12
C GLN A 495 21.99 -8.00 31.64
N ASN A 496 22.71 -7.11 30.95
CA ASN A 496 23.04 -7.28 29.53
C ASN A 496 24.47 -6.79 29.21
N GLY A 497 25.34 -7.72 28.83
CA GLY A 497 26.75 -7.42 28.53
C GLY A 497 26.97 -6.50 27.33
N ASN A 498 26.11 -6.54 26.32
CA ASN A 498 26.19 -5.64 25.15
C ASN A 498 25.81 -4.20 25.54
N PHE A 499 24.72 -4.04 26.29
CA PHE A 499 24.29 -2.74 26.79
C PHE A 499 25.37 -2.12 27.68
N ARG A 500 25.95 -2.91 28.60
CA ARG A 500 27.05 -2.49 29.47
C ARG A 500 28.29 -2.08 28.68
N PHE A 501 28.68 -2.86 27.67
CA PHE A 501 29.79 -2.52 26.79
C PHE A 501 29.59 -1.16 26.11
N ARG A 502 28.40 -0.92 25.53
CA ARG A 502 28.08 0.36 24.89
C ARG A 502 28.07 1.52 25.88
N LEU A 503 27.59 1.28 27.10
CA LEU A 503 27.60 2.27 28.16
C LEU A 503 29.04 2.61 28.58
N ARG A 504 29.92 1.61 28.71
CA ARG A 504 31.34 1.81 29.01
C ARG A 504 32.07 2.57 27.90
N GLU A 505 31.66 2.39 26.66
CA GLU A 505 32.26 3.05 25.50
C GLU A 505 31.88 4.54 25.42
N LEU A 506 30.62 4.88 25.70
CA LEU A 506 30.09 6.22 25.48
C LEU A 506 29.94 7.08 26.75
N CYS A 507 29.71 6.44 27.90
CA CYS A 507 29.54 7.08 29.21
C CYS A 507 30.28 6.30 30.30
N PRO A 508 31.63 6.12 30.21
CA PRO A 508 32.41 5.31 31.15
C PRO A 508 32.25 5.75 32.61
N GLU A 509 31.94 7.02 32.87
CA GLU A 509 31.71 7.59 34.20
C GLU A 509 30.47 7.02 34.90
N GLN A 510 29.53 6.42 34.15
CA GLN A 510 28.33 5.79 34.73
C GLN A 510 28.59 4.36 35.23
N LEU A 511 29.79 3.82 35.01
CA LEU A 511 30.18 2.48 35.43
C LEU A 511 31.41 2.51 36.35
N PRO A 512 31.51 1.57 37.31
CA PRO A 512 32.75 1.38 38.04
C PRO A 512 33.88 0.93 37.07
N PRO A 513 35.15 1.08 37.50
CA PRO A 513 36.27 0.45 36.81
C PRO A 513 36.01 -1.03 36.58
N PHE A 514 36.41 -1.53 35.40
CA PHE A 514 36.22 -2.92 35.03
C PHE A 514 36.84 -3.86 36.08
N ASN A 515 36.04 -4.79 36.60
CA ASN A 515 36.48 -5.78 37.58
C ASN A 515 36.04 -7.19 37.15
N PRO A 516 36.96 -8.10 36.77
CA PRO A 516 36.61 -9.44 36.30
C PRO A 516 35.89 -10.31 37.34
N GLU A 517 35.95 -9.95 38.63
CA GLU A 517 35.21 -10.63 39.70
C GLU A 517 33.74 -10.16 39.80
N ASN A 518 33.39 -9.05 39.15
CA ASN A 518 32.02 -8.56 39.09
C ASN A 518 31.21 -9.36 38.04
N PRO A 519 30.08 -10.00 38.40
CA PRO A 519 29.26 -10.74 37.45
C PRO A 519 28.82 -9.92 36.22
N ALA A 520 28.54 -8.62 36.38
CA ALA A 520 28.14 -7.76 35.26
C ALA A 520 29.27 -7.55 34.25
N ASP A 521 30.51 -7.42 34.73
CA ASP A 521 31.70 -7.28 33.88
C ASP A 521 32.06 -8.62 33.21
N GLN A 522 31.72 -9.76 33.84
CA GLN A 522 31.82 -11.07 33.17
C GLN A 522 30.83 -11.20 32.02
N LEU A 523 29.59 -10.69 32.15
CA LEU A 523 28.63 -10.66 31.03
C LEU A 523 29.16 -9.82 29.86
N GLU A 524 29.77 -8.67 30.15
CA GLU A 524 30.41 -7.80 29.17
C GLU A 524 31.55 -8.51 28.42
N ILE A 525 32.46 -9.18 29.14
CA ILE A 525 33.54 -9.97 28.53
C ILE A 525 33.00 -11.14 27.71
N ASN A 526 31.97 -11.84 28.19
CA ASN A 526 31.38 -12.95 27.46
C ASN A 526 30.77 -12.48 26.13
N TYR A 527 30.12 -11.31 26.13
CA TYR A 527 29.64 -10.68 24.89
C TYR A 527 30.78 -10.33 23.92
N LEU A 528 31.85 -9.67 24.40
CA LEU A 528 33.00 -9.32 23.57
C LEU A 528 33.73 -10.56 23.04
N SER A 529 33.82 -11.61 23.84
CA SER A 529 34.38 -12.90 23.45
C SER A 529 33.53 -13.58 22.37
N ALA A 530 32.21 -13.57 22.52
CA ALA A 530 31.29 -14.13 21.55
C ALA A 530 31.39 -13.45 20.17
N LYS A 531 31.63 -12.12 20.12
CA LYS A 531 31.94 -11.41 18.86
C LYS A 531 33.14 -11.96 18.10
N ASN A 532 34.07 -12.62 18.81
CA ASN A 532 35.26 -13.24 18.25
C ASN A 532 35.08 -14.76 18.05
N ASN A 533 33.84 -15.29 18.10
CA ASN A 533 33.50 -16.71 18.05
C ASN A 533 34.14 -17.54 19.19
N ILE A 534 34.34 -16.92 20.36
CA ILE A 534 34.92 -17.58 21.54
C ILE A 534 33.82 -17.66 22.59
N HIS A 535 33.38 -18.88 22.88
CA HIS A 535 32.36 -19.17 23.88
C HIS A 535 33.01 -19.90 25.05
N THR A 536 33.11 -19.21 26.19
CA THR A 536 33.77 -19.69 27.42
C THR A 536 32.84 -19.51 28.61
N THR A 537 33.12 -20.23 29.70
CA THR A 537 32.26 -20.20 30.90
C THR A 537 32.79 -19.27 31.99
N SER A 538 34.03 -18.80 31.86
CA SER A 538 34.66 -17.90 32.84
C SER A 538 35.63 -16.92 32.19
N TYR A 539 35.87 -15.80 32.88
CA TYR A 539 36.85 -14.78 32.48
C TYR A 539 38.25 -15.37 32.25
N ASN A 540 38.74 -16.19 33.18
CA ASN A 540 40.08 -16.78 33.08
C ASN A 540 40.24 -17.70 31.86
N GLU A 541 39.18 -18.43 31.49
CA GLU A 541 39.15 -19.21 30.25
C GLU A 541 39.16 -18.30 29.02
N THR A 542 38.37 -17.23 29.03
CA THR A 542 38.34 -16.23 27.95
C THR A 542 39.72 -15.66 27.67
N ILE A 543 40.39 -15.15 28.71
CA ILE A 543 41.72 -14.55 28.58
C ILE A 543 42.75 -15.58 28.13
N ARG A 544 42.73 -16.79 28.71
CA ARG A 544 43.63 -17.88 28.31
C ARG A 544 43.46 -18.22 26.83
N TYR A 545 42.23 -18.29 26.35
CA TYR A 545 41.93 -18.59 24.95
C TYR A 545 42.44 -17.48 24.02
N HIS A 546 42.13 -16.22 24.32
CA HIS A 546 42.60 -15.08 23.53
C HIS A 546 44.13 -15.01 23.48
N LYS A 547 44.81 -15.15 24.62
CA LYS A 547 46.28 -15.17 24.70
C LYS A 547 46.88 -16.34 23.91
N SER A 548 46.32 -17.55 24.04
CA SER A 548 46.79 -18.73 23.31
C SER A 548 46.62 -18.58 21.79
N HIS A 549 45.49 -18.02 21.35
CA HIS A 549 45.21 -17.79 19.94
C HIS A 549 46.10 -16.68 19.37
N LEU A 550 46.30 -15.59 20.12
CA LEU A 550 47.21 -14.51 19.73
C LEU A 550 48.66 -15.00 19.63
N LYS A 551 49.12 -15.82 20.58
CA LYS A 551 50.46 -16.43 20.55
C LYS A 551 50.67 -17.23 19.26
N ARG A 552 49.66 -17.99 18.84
CA ARG A 552 49.69 -18.77 17.59
C ARG A 552 49.74 -17.88 16.34
N ILE A 553 49.04 -16.75 16.33
CA ILE A 553 49.04 -15.81 15.20
C ILE A 553 50.38 -15.08 15.07
N ILE A 554 50.89 -14.54 16.19
CA ILE A 554 52.12 -13.74 16.18
C ILE A 554 53.33 -14.63 15.84
N ASN A 555 53.34 -15.89 16.27
CA ASN A 555 54.39 -16.88 16.01
C ASN A 555 55.82 -16.36 16.27
N ASN A 556 55.96 -15.44 17.23
CA ASN A 556 57.21 -14.84 17.65
C ASN A 556 57.09 -14.43 19.13
N ASP A 557 57.82 -15.12 20.01
CA ASP A 557 57.69 -14.93 21.46
C ASP A 557 58.09 -13.52 21.91
N ILE A 558 59.02 -12.84 21.23
CA ILE A 558 59.45 -11.47 21.58
C ILE A 558 58.31 -10.48 21.29
N ILE A 559 57.74 -10.56 20.09
CA ILE A 559 56.65 -9.68 19.67
C ILE A 559 55.39 -9.98 20.50
N TYR A 560 55.10 -11.26 20.77
CA TYR A 560 53.98 -11.67 21.60
C TYR A 560 54.10 -11.11 23.02
N ASN A 561 55.23 -11.37 23.69
CA ASN A 561 55.45 -10.91 25.07
C ASN A 561 55.36 -9.39 25.19
N LYS A 562 55.92 -8.65 24.22
CA LYS A 562 55.77 -7.19 24.17
C LYS A 562 54.30 -6.77 24.03
N THR A 563 53.59 -7.36 23.08
CA THR A 563 52.17 -7.05 22.81
C THR A 563 51.28 -7.30 24.03
N ILE A 564 51.45 -8.42 24.74
CA ILE A 564 50.62 -8.75 25.91
C ILE A 564 51.00 -7.97 27.18
N THR A 565 52.18 -7.37 27.24
CA THR A 565 52.60 -6.55 28.38
C THR A 565 52.01 -5.14 28.30
N ASP A 566 51.82 -4.65 27.06
CA ASP A 566 51.36 -3.28 26.80
C ASP A 566 49.81 -3.16 26.72
N ILE A 567 49.08 -4.27 26.73
CA ILE A 567 47.63 -4.32 26.53
C ILE A 567 46.95 -4.93 27.76
N SER A 568 45.93 -4.25 28.29
CA SER A 568 45.12 -4.80 29.38
C SER A 568 44.34 -6.04 28.92
N ASP A 569 44.03 -6.97 29.82
CA ASP A 569 43.26 -8.16 29.47
C ASP A 569 41.88 -7.80 28.86
N TYR A 570 41.27 -6.70 29.31
CA TYR A 570 40.03 -6.18 28.75
C TYR A 570 40.23 -5.67 27.31
N ASP A 571 41.25 -4.84 27.08
CA ASP A 571 41.56 -4.30 25.75
C ASP A 571 41.96 -5.40 24.76
N LEU A 572 42.62 -6.45 25.24
CA LEU A 572 42.95 -7.64 24.46
C LEU A 572 41.69 -8.28 23.89
N VAL A 573 40.64 -8.46 24.70
CA VAL A 573 39.36 -9.05 24.26
C VAL A 573 38.60 -8.08 23.36
N LYS A 574 38.51 -6.79 23.75
CA LYS A 574 37.80 -5.74 23.00
C LYS A 574 38.36 -5.57 21.58
N TYR A 575 39.68 -5.53 21.43
CA TYR A 575 40.34 -5.24 20.16
C TYR A 575 40.89 -6.48 19.47
N PHE A 576 40.52 -7.68 19.92
CA PHE A 576 41.12 -8.94 19.46
C PHE A 576 41.11 -9.11 17.95
N SER A 577 39.97 -8.87 17.28
CA SER A 577 39.87 -8.97 15.82
C SER A 577 40.83 -8.02 15.10
N LYS A 578 40.92 -6.74 15.53
CA LYS A 578 41.86 -5.77 14.95
C LYS A 578 43.32 -6.20 15.15
N ILE A 579 43.64 -6.68 16.35
CA ILE A 579 44.98 -7.20 16.67
C ILE A 579 45.31 -8.39 15.77
N LYS A 580 44.37 -9.34 15.64
CA LYS A 580 44.49 -10.51 14.76
C LYS A 580 44.73 -10.10 13.31
N ASP A 581 44.00 -9.13 12.77
CA ASP A 581 44.16 -8.66 11.39
C ASP A 581 45.52 -8.01 11.15
N ILE A 582 46.01 -7.21 12.11
CA ILE A 582 47.34 -6.57 12.04
C ILE A 582 48.46 -7.61 11.94
N PHE A 583 48.35 -8.75 12.63
CA PHE A 583 49.39 -9.78 12.62
C PHE A 583 49.18 -10.84 11.53
N SER A 584 47.94 -11.08 11.11
CA SER A 584 47.64 -12.01 10.00
C SER A 584 47.98 -11.41 8.63
N SER A 585 48.06 -10.08 8.49
CA SER A 585 48.47 -9.38 7.27
C SER A 585 49.98 -9.21 7.11
N LYS A 586 50.77 -9.60 8.14
CA LYS A 586 52.23 -9.48 8.19
C LYS A 586 52.97 -10.81 8.03
N ASN A 587 52.23 -11.91 7.97
CA ASN A 587 52.70 -13.26 7.62
C ASN A 587 52.13 -13.61 6.25
#